data_AF-A0A0Q6M4Z4-F1
#
_entry.id   AF-A0A0Q6M4Z4-F1
#
_cell.length_a   1.000
_cell.length_b   1.000
_cell.length_c   1.000
_cell.angle_alpha   90.00
_cell.angle_beta   90.00
_cell.angle_gamma   90.00
#
_symmetry.space_group_name_H-M   'P 1'
#
loop_
_entity.id
_entity.type
_entity.pdbx_description
1 polymer ?
#
loop_
_entity_poly.entity_id
_entity_poly.type
_entity_poly.pdbx_seq_one_letter_code
_entity_poly.pdbx_strand_id
1 'polypeptide(L)'
;MAALATTAFAAHATDNPATGKLLFEDTMNQTGLSFTGNCTSCHTNVQNRRAEIHFKTGGGSRDPFAAIDAETALNRIGYALNNVSAMKQFQVLEADQLTDLAAFIADTPKTSDTALSFSASAVNTPTVSQNLDLRNGVTFGQVTVDSVAIGGTGAARFTLKSDTCTAQKLAASATCRATISFSAADTAGYSATLTMTMHQGSSTTKFTRTVALDGAVGVVTPPPSGGNGGGTSGGNNSDEGGGALGVAWLGGLAIATALLRRRQGRATR
;
A
#
# COMPACT_ATOMS: atom_id res chain seq x y z
N MET A 1 5.39 -33.53 1.68
CA MET A 1 4.79 -32.35 1.04
C MET A 1 3.49 -32.05 1.76
N ALA A 2 3.50 -31.04 2.64
CA ALA A 2 2.33 -30.56 3.35
C ALA A 2 2.33 -29.03 3.22
N ALA A 3 1.22 -28.51 2.69
CA ALA A 3 1.03 -27.09 2.44
C ALA A 3 1.07 -26.31 3.76
N LEU A 4 1.95 -25.30 3.83
CA LEU A 4 1.87 -24.26 4.84
C LEU A 4 0.81 -23.26 4.37
N ALA A 5 -0.42 -23.49 4.84
CA ALA A 5 -1.47 -22.50 4.82
C ALA A 5 -0.98 -21.26 5.58
N THR A 6 -1.06 -20.11 4.91
CA THR A 6 -0.98 -18.80 5.52
C THR A 6 -2.02 -18.73 6.64
N THR A 7 -1.55 -18.73 7.89
CA THR A 7 -2.41 -18.49 9.04
C THR A 7 -3.04 -17.11 8.90
N ALA A 8 -4.35 -17.13 8.77
CA ALA A 8 -5.25 -16.00 8.75
C ALA A 8 -4.86 -14.93 9.79
N PHE A 9 -4.93 -13.67 9.37
CA PHE A 9 -5.20 -12.57 10.29
C PHE A 9 -6.37 -13.00 11.17
N ALA A 10 -6.15 -13.08 12.48
CA ALA A 10 -7.25 -13.20 13.41
C ALA A 10 -8.17 -11.99 13.15
N ALA A 11 -9.38 -12.26 12.71
CA ALA A 11 -10.39 -11.24 12.46
C ALA A 11 -10.67 -10.50 13.77
N HIS A 12 -10.19 -9.25 13.88
CA HIS A 12 -10.92 -8.27 14.67
C HIS A 12 -12.19 -7.96 13.89
N ALA A 13 -13.35 -8.20 14.50
CA ALA A 13 -14.63 -8.14 13.83
C ALA A 13 -14.94 -6.70 13.39
N THR A 14 -14.62 -6.45 12.12
CA THR A 14 -15.21 -5.47 11.20
C THR A 14 -15.10 -4.00 11.61
N ASP A 15 -14.05 -3.33 11.14
CA ASP A 15 -14.04 -1.88 10.88
C ASP A 15 -15.44 -1.43 10.41
N ASN A 16 -16.20 -0.74 11.26
CA ASN A 16 -17.53 -0.25 10.92
C ASN A 16 -17.54 1.28 10.84
N PRO A 17 -17.22 1.85 9.66
CA PRO A 17 -17.19 3.31 9.51
C PRO A 17 -18.57 3.95 9.73
N ALA A 18 -19.68 3.22 9.57
CA ALA A 18 -21.01 3.76 9.85
C ALA A 18 -21.25 3.96 11.35
N THR A 19 -20.88 2.97 12.17
CA THR A 19 -20.88 3.13 13.64
C THR A 19 -19.90 4.21 14.07
N GLY A 20 -18.70 4.23 13.49
CA GLY A 20 -17.70 5.25 13.75
C GLY A 20 -18.18 6.67 13.44
N LYS A 21 -18.97 6.84 12.38
CA LYS A 21 -19.62 8.12 12.05
C LYS A 21 -20.58 8.57 13.14
N LEU A 22 -21.45 7.68 13.61
CA LEU A 22 -22.39 7.97 14.70
C LEU A 22 -21.64 8.37 15.96
N LEU A 23 -20.59 7.63 16.32
CA LEU A 23 -19.74 7.93 17.46
C LEU A 23 -19.02 9.27 17.33
N PHE A 24 -18.54 9.60 16.13
CA PHE A 24 -17.88 10.89 15.86
C PHE A 24 -18.85 12.07 15.99
N GLU A 25 -20.07 11.93 15.48
CA GLU A 25 -21.07 13.00 15.46
C GLU A 25 -21.72 13.21 16.82
N ASP A 26 -21.93 12.13 17.59
CA ASP A 26 -22.70 12.15 18.83
C ASP A 26 -22.14 11.18 19.90
N THR A 27 -20.88 11.41 20.29
CA THR A 27 -20.15 10.50 21.17
C THR A 27 -20.87 10.23 22.51
N MET A 28 -21.45 11.25 23.13
CA MET A 28 -22.16 11.10 24.41
C MET A 28 -23.36 10.15 24.32
N ASN A 29 -24.25 10.35 23.35
CA ASN A 29 -25.44 9.50 23.24
C ASN A 29 -25.12 8.08 22.77
N GLN A 30 -24.07 7.89 21.98
CA GLN A 30 -23.65 6.55 21.55
C GLN A 30 -23.00 5.72 22.68
N THR A 31 -22.47 6.37 23.72
CA THR A 31 -21.69 5.68 24.76
C THR A 31 -22.29 5.78 26.17
N GLY A 32 -23.17 6.74 26.42
CA GLY A 32 -23.67 7.05 27.76
C GLY A 32 -22.63 7.69 28.69
N LEU A 33 -21.45 8.04 28.17
CA LEU A 33 -20.35 8.60 28.96
C LEU A 33 -20.45 10.14 28.99
N SER A 34 -20.08 10.74 30.13
CA SER A 34 -20.11 12.19 30.31
C SER A 34 -18.78 12.80 29.88
N PHE A 35 -18.76 13.40 28.69
CA PHE A 35 -17.61 14.14 28.15
C PHE A 35 -17.82 15.64 28.25
N THR A 36 -16.74 16.42 28.21
CA THR A 36 -16.81 17.89 28.11
C THR A 36 -17.17 18.37 26.70
N GLY A 37 -17.12 17.49 25.69
CA GLY A 37 -17.52 17.78 24.30
C GLY A 37 -17.49 16.56 23.39
N ASN A 38 -18.01 16.70 22.16
CA ASN A 38 -18.04 15.64 21.14
C ASN A 38 -16.81 15.71 20.21
N CYS A 39 -16.56 14.66 19.42
CA CYS A 39 -15.45 14.65 18.47
C CYS A 39 -15.52 15.77 17.41
N THR A 40 -16.74 16.21 17.06
CA THR A 40 -17.00 17.37 16.19
C THR A 40 -16.62 18.70 16.83
N SER A 41 -16.71 18.84 18.16
CA SER A 41 -16.38 20.07 18.88
C SER A 41 -14.89 20.44 18.77
N CYS A 42 -14.01 19.47 18.54
CA CYS A 42 -12.57 19.72 18.39
C CYS A 42 -12.16 20.07 16.96
N HIS A 43 -12.86 19.59 15.92
CA HIS A 43 -12.43 19.74 14.52
C HIS A 43 -13.54 20.04 13.50
N THR A 44 -14.76 20.41 13.87
CA THR A 44 -15.89 20.74 12.98
C THR A 44 -16.41 19.57 12.11
N ASN A 45 -15.55 18.80 11.45
CA ASN A 45 -15.90 17.68 10.58
C ASN A 45 -14.78 16.61 10.52
N VAL A 46 -15.07 15.48 9.85
CA VAL A 46 -14.13 14.35 9.71
C VAL A 46 -12.92 14.70 8.85
N GLN A 47 -13.05 15.59 7.87
CA GLN A 47 -11.96 16.02 6.99
C GLN A 47 -10.87 16.76 7.78
N ASN A 48 -11.25 17.67 8.66
CA ASN A 48 -10.32 18.36 9.56
C ASN A 48 -9.64 17.39 10.53
N ARG A 49 -10.40 16.42 11.07
CA ARG A 49 -9.82 15.38 11.93
C ARG A 49 -8.82 14.54 11.17
N ARG A 50 -9.17 14.09 9.95
CA ARG A 50 -8.29 13.34 9.05
C ARG A 50 -7.02 14.12 8.76
N ALA A 51 -7.13 15.42 8.48
CA ALA A 51 -6.00 16.32 8.27
C ALA A 51 -5.07 16.40 9.50
N GLU A 52 -5.61 16.45 10.72
CA GLU A 52 -4.79 16.41 11.96
C GLU A 52 -4.19 15.05 12.28
N ILE A 53 -4.83 13.95 11.90
CA ILE A 53 -4.19 12.64 12.05
C ILE A 53 -3.38 12.27 10.80
N HIS A 54 -3.44 13.06 9.75
CA HIS A 54 -2.60 12.92 8.57
C HIS A 54 -1.33 13.77 8.74
N PHE A 55 -0.42 13.27 9.58
CA PHE A 55 0.96 13.73 9.54
C PHE A 55 1.83 12.57 9.07
N LYS A 56 2.45 12.71 7.90
CA LYS A 56 3.64 11.92 7.61
C LYS A 56 4.64 12.24 8.72
N THR A 57 5.19 11.21 9.36
CA THR A 57 6.39 11.35 10.20
C THR A 57 7.44 12.13 9.39
N GLY A 58 7.70 13.39 9.76
CA GLY A 58 8.65 14.27 9.04
C GLY A 58 8.10 15.55 8.38
N GLY A 59 6.88 16.03 8.70
CA GLY A 59 6.47 17.41 8.35
C GLY A 59 5.75 17.58 7.01
N GLY A 60 4.93 16.60 6.58
CA GLY A 60 4.09 16.73 5.40
C GLY A 60 2.90 17.69 5.57
N SER A 61 2.36 18.18 4.46
CA SER A 61 1.11 18.97 4.43
C SER A 61 -0.07 18.15 4.94
N ARG A 62 -0.97 18.81 5.68
CA ARG A 62 -2.25 18.23 6.11
C ARG A 62 -3.10 17.88 4.89
N ASP A 63 -3.64 16.65 4.86
CA ASP A 63 -4.49 16.17 3.76
C ASP A 63 -5.87 15.76 4.30
N PRO A 64 -6.92 16.57 4.06
CA PRO A 64 -8.28 16.27 4.50
C PRO A 64 -8.91 15.07 3.78
N PHE A 65 -8.29 14.54 2.72
CA PHE A 65 -8.78 13.42 1.92
C PHE A 65 -7.75 12.29 1.82
N ALA A 66 -6.83 12.20 2.77
CA ALA A 66 -5.78 11.19 2.75
C ALA A 66 -6.32 9.75 2.66
N ALA A 67 -5.70 8.95 1.79
CA ALA A 67 -5.88 7.50 1.78
C ALA A 67 -5.02 6.89 2.91
N ILE A 68 -5.59 6.82 4.12
CA ILE A 68 -5.00 6.09 5.24
C ILE A 68 -5.80 4.80 5.48
N ASP A 69 -5.13 3.73 5.87
CA ASP A 69 -5.79 2.53 6.39
C ASP A 69 -6.32 2.78 7.83
N ALA A 70 -7.27 1.94 8.26
CA ALA A 70 -7.92 2.08 9.55
C ALA A 70 -6.93 1.86 10.71
N GLU A 71 -5.98 0.95 10.56
CA GLU A 71 -4.96 0.68 11.57
C GLU A 71 -4.03 1.88 11.80
N THR A 72 -3.59 2.52 10.73
CA THR A 72 -2.83 3.78 10.77
C THR A 72 -3.66 4.87 11.43
N ALA A 73 -4.94 4.99 11.10
CA ALA A 73 -5.83 5.95 11.75
C ALA A 73 -5.95 5.66 13.25
N LEU A 74 -6.12 4.41 13.66
CA LEU A 74 -6.25 3.98 15.05
C LEU A 74 -4.97 4.30 15.85
N ASN A 75 -3.81 3.95 15.31
CA ASN A 75 -2.51 4.24 15.93
C ASN A 75 -2.32 5.75 16.15
N ARG A 76 -2.74 6.58 15.19
CA ARG A 76 -2.62 8.04 15.29
C ARG A 76 -3.65 8.68 16.21
N ILE A 77 -4.86 8.13 16.27
CA ILE A 77 -5.85 8.49 17.30
C ILE A 77 -5.31 8.15 18.68
N GLY A 78 -4.77 6.95 18.87
CA GLY A 78 -4.12 6.54 20.12
C GLY A 78 -2.99 7.49 20.52
N TYR A 79 -2.14 7.90 19.58
CA TYR A 79 -1.12 8.92 19.83
C TYR A 79 -1.75 10.25 20.30
N ALA A 80 -2.79 10.73 19.62
CA ALA A 80 -3.48 11.97 19.99
C ALA A 80 -4.12 11.89 21.39
N LEU A 81 -4.78 10.78 21.72
CA LEU A 81 -5.39 10.54 23.04
C LEU A 81 -4.36 10.64 24.18
N ASN A 82 -3.12 10.18 23.93
CA ASN A 82 -2.06 10.19 24.93
C ASN A 82 -1.34 11.55 25.05
N ASN A 83 -1.26 12.31 23.95
CA ASN A 83 -0.40 13.50 23.86
C ASN A 83 -1.16 14.82 23.78
N VAL A 84 -2.47 14.83 23.53
CA VAL A 84 -3.29 16.04 23.41
C VAL A 84 -4.26 16.12 24.59
N SER A 85 -4.08 17.10 25.46
CA SER A 85 -4.86 17.22 26.71
C SER A 85 -6.38 17.22 26.49
N ALA A 86 -6.86 17.91 25.45
CA ALA A 86 -8.30 17.96 25.12
C ALA A 86 -8.86 16.61 24.65
N MET A 87 -8.00 15.70 24.15
CA MET A 87 -8.38 14.38 23.67
C MET A 87 -8.40 13.32 24.79
N LYS A 88 -7.74 13.57 25.92
CA LYS A 88 -7.62 12.58 27.02
C LYS A 88 -8.96 12.08 27.56
N GLN A 89 -9.99 12.92 27.53
CA GLN A 89 -11.33 12.55 27.95
C GLN A 89 -11.93 11.38 27.15
N PHE A 90 -11.44 11.11 25.94
CA PHE A 90 -11.91 10.00 25.09
C PHE A 90 -11.12 8.70 25.30
N GLN A 91 -10.16 8.65 26.24
CA GLN A 91 -9.43 7.41 26.60
C GLN A 91 -10.32 6.34 27.22
N VAL A 92 -11.53 6.71 27.65
CA VAL A 92 -12.54 5.80 28.22
C VAL A 92 -13.34 5.04 27.16
N LEU A 93 -13.18 5.37 25.87
CA LEU A 93 -13.81 4.63 24.79
C LEU A 93 -13.27 3.19 24.73
N GLU A 94 -14.16 2.25 24.42
CA GLU A 94 -13.79 0.85 24.24
C GLU A 94 -12.91 0.68 23.00
N ALA A 95 -12.14 -0.42 22.96
CA ALA A 95 -11.25 -0.71 21.84
C ALA A 95 -12.00 -0.80 20.50
N ASP A 96 -13.20 -1.39 20.51
CA ASP A 96 -14.04 -1.53 19.31
C ASP A 96 -14.58 -0.17 18.86
N GLN A 97 -14.98 0.70 19.81
CA GLN A 97 -15.42 2.07 19.52
C GLN A 97 -14.29 2.91 18.88
N LEU A 98 -13.06 2.77 19.37
CA LEU A 98 -11.90 3.44 18.78
C LEU A 98 -11.57 2.89 17.39
N THR A 99 -11.76 1.60 17.17
CA THR A 99 -11.56 0.95 15.86
C THR A 99 -12.59 1.45 14.84
N ASP A 100 -13.86 1.51 15.22
CA ASP A 100 -14.93 2.06 14.37
C ASP A 100 -14.68 3.54 14.03
N LEU A 101 -14.28 4.33 15.02
CA LEU A 101 -13.90 5.74 14.81
C LEU A 101 -12.73 5.87 13.82
N ALA A 102 -11.72 5.02 13.96
CA ALA A 102 -10.58 4.99 13.06
C ALA A 102 -11.00 4.59 11.64
N ALA A 103 -11.87 3.59 11.51
CA ALA A 103 -12.46 3.18 10.24
C ALA A 103 -13.21 4.34 9.58
N PHE A 104 -14.05 5.07 10.31
CA PHE A 104 -14.76 6.24 9.80
C PHE A 104 -13.82 7.34 9.30
N ILE A 105 -12.77 7.66 10.08
CA ILE A 105 -11.80 8.67 9.65
C ILE A 105 -11.03 8.19 8.42
N ALA A 106 -10.71 6.89 8.32
CA ALA A 106 -10.03 6.27 7.20
C ALA A 106 -10.93 6.00 5.97
N ASP A 107 -12.25 6.17 6.09
CA ASP A 107 -13.25 5.82 5.08
C ASP A 107 -13.32 6.85 3.96
N THR A 108 -12.25 6.91 3.19
CA THR A 108 -12.15 7.68 1.95
C THR A 108 -12.14 6.72 0.76
N PRO A 109 -12.31 7.22 -0.47
CA PRO A 109 -12.15 6.39 -1.65
C PRO A 109 -10.75 5.75 -1.70
N LYS A 110 -10.66 4.48 -2.08
CA LYS A 110 -9.42 3.71 -2.11
C LYS A 110 -9.32 2.91 -3.40
N THR A 111 -8.10 2.77 -3.90
CA THR A 111 -7.80 1.84 -4.98
C THR A 111 -7.60 0.43 -4.42
N SER A 112 -7.87 -0.60 -5.22
CA SER A 112 -7.61 -2.00 -4.84
C SER A 112 -6.14 -2.25 -4.52
N ASP A 113 -5.26 -1.53 -5.21
CA ASP A 113 -3.81 -1.64 -5.10
C ASP A 113 -3.17 -0.25 -5.11
N THR A 114 -1.99 -0.14 -4.49
CA THR A 114 -1.15 1.08 -4.53
C THR A 114 -0.09 1.02 -5.61
N ALA A 115 0.17 -0.16 -6.17
CA ALA A 115 1.06 -0.39 -7.29
C ALA A 115 0.57 -1.56 -8.17
N LEU A 116 0.84 -1.50 -9.46
CA LEU A 116 0.65 -2.60 -10.41
C LEU A 116 1.98 -2.91 -11.09
N SER A 117 2.37 -4.19 -11.08
CA SER A 117 3.60 -4.65 -11.70
C SER A 117 3.31 -5.54 -12.90
N PHE A 118 3.93 -5.23 -14.05
CA PHE A 118 3.69 -5.89 -15.32
C PHE A 118 4.96 -6.60 -15.81
N SER A 119 4.81 -7.84 -16.29
CA SER A 119 5.90 -8.59 -16.92
C SER A 119 5.51 -8.95 -18.35
N ALA A 120 6.18 -8.34 -19.33
CA ALA A 120 6.01 -8.66 -20.74
C ALA A 120 6.87 -9.88 -21.11
N SER A 121 6.35 -10.76 -21.97
CA SER A 121 7.09 -11.93 -22.44
C SER A 121 8.21 -11.59 -23.42
N ALA A 122 8.08 -10.47 -24.14
CA ALA A 122 9.07 -9.97 -25.08
C ALA A 122 8.88 -8.46 -25.32
N VAL A 123 9.86 -7.84 -25.98
CA VAL A 123 9.77 -6.47 -26.48
C VAL A 123 8.60 -6.35 -27.46
N ASN A 124 7.90 -5.21 -27.40
CA ASN A 124 6.72 -4.88 -28.22
C ASN A 124 5.56 -5.88 -28.12
N THR A 125 5.55 -6.73 -27.08
CA THR A 125 4.44 -7.66 -26.81
C THR A 125 3.64 -7.13 -25.62
N PRO A 126 2.37 -6.73 -25.82
CA PRO A 126 1.51 -6.27 -24.73
C PRO A 126 1.29 -7.37 -23.70
N THR A 127 1.30 -6.99 -22.43
CA THR A 127 0.91 -7.88 -21.33
C THR A 127 -0.59 -8.17 -21.36
N VAL A 128 -0.99 -9.23 -20.65
CA VAL A 128 -2.37 -9.33 -20.15
C VAL A 128 -2.68 -8.06 -19.35
N SER A 129 -3.88 -7.54 -19.52
CA SER A 129 -4.31 -6.35 -18.79
C SER A 129 -4.60 -6.67 -17.33
N GLN A 130 -4.27 -5.74 -16.44
CA GLN A 130 -4.62 -5.78 -15.02
C GLN A 130 -5.74 -4.79 -14.74
N ASN A 131 -6.61 -5.16 -13.79
CA ASN A 131 -7.70 -4.31 -13.34
C ASN A 131 -7.27 -3.57 -12.07
N LEU A 132 -7.66 -2.31 -11.99
CA LEU A 132 -7.57 -1.50 -10.78
C LEU A 132 -8.96 -0.98 -10.47
N ASP A 133 -9.46 -1.32 -9.28
CA ASP A 133 -10.75 -0.83 -8.81
C ASP A 133 -10.56 0.41 -7.95
N LEU A 134 -11.39 1.43 -8.17
CA LEU A 134 -11.57 2.54 -7.24
C LEU A 134 -12.90 2.34 -6.53
N ARG A 135 -12.85 2.09 -5.23
CA ARG A 135 -14.04 1.94 -4.38
C ARG A 135 -14.25 3.19 -3.54
N ASN A 136 -15.46 3.74 -3.58
CA ASN A 136 -15.85 4.81 -2.69
C ASN A 136 -16.09 4.30 -1.26
N GLY A 137 -15.85 5.16 -0.26
CA GLY A 137 -16.10 4.86 1.13
C GLY A 137 -17.59 4.63 1.43
N VAL A 138 -17.86 3.99 2.57
CA VAL A 138 -19.22 3.65 3.02
C VAL A 138 -20.00 4.88 3.50
N THR A 139 -19.31 5.81 4.13
CA THR A 139 -19.83 7.01 4.81
C THR A 139 -19.32 8.31 4.17
N PHE A 140 -18.43 8.20 3.18
CA PHE A 140 -17.85 9.34 2.50
C PHE A 140 -18.87 10.13 1.64
N GLY A 141 -20.06 9.60 1.40
CA GLY A 141 -21.06 10.22 0.52
C GLY A 141 -20.67 10.12 -0.95
N GLN A 142 -21.38 10.84 -1.83
CA GLN A 142 -21.13 10.76 -3.28
C GLN A 142 -19.77 11.36 -3.65
N VAL A 143 -19.08 10.68 -4.56
CA VAL A 143 -17.82 11.14 -5.17
C VAL A 143 -17.98 11.22 -6.67
N THR A 144 -17.49 12.30 -7.26
CA THR A 144 -17.35 12.41 -8.72
C THR A 144 -15.88 12.20 -9.09
N VAL A 145 -15.62 11.28 -10.02
CA VAL A 145 -14.29 11.08 -10.60
C VAL A 145 -14.17 11.98 -11.83
N ASP A 146 -13.32 12.99 -11.73
CA ASP A 146 -13.12 13.99 -12.77
C ASP A 146 -12.26 13.46 -13.92
N SER A 147 -11.20 12.70 -13.60
CA SER A 147 -10.30 12.15 -14.61
C SER A 147 -9.52 10.94 -14.11
N VAL A 148 -9.13 10.08 -15.06
CA VAL A 148 -8.14 9.02 -14.89
C VAL A 148 -7.05 9.24 -15.93
N ALA A 149 -5.81 9.44 -15.50
CA ALA A 149 -4.69 9.76 -16.40
C ALA A 149 -3.43 8.97 -16.03
N ILE A 150 -2.70 8.51 -17.04
CA ILE A 150 -1.36 7.92 -16.88
C ILE A 150 -0.34 9.01 -17.23
N GLY A 151 0.60 9.27 -16.32
CA GLY A 151 1.67 10.25 -16.48
C GLY A 151 3.02 9.72 -16.04
N GLY A 152 4.08 10.51 -16.26
CA GLY A 152 5.47 10.14 -15.97
C GLY A 152 6.26 9.73 -17.20
N THR A 153 7.56 9.46 -17.02
CA THR A 153 8.52 9.21 -18.10
C THR A 153 8.21 7.94 -18.89
N GLY A 154 7.76 6.87 -18.22
CA GLY A 154 7.38 5.60 -18.85
C GLY A 154 5.94 5.53 -19.35
N ALA A 155 5.15 6.61 -19.23
CA ALA A 155 3.69 6.58 -19.46
C ALA A 155 3.30 6.02 -20.83
N ALA A 156 4.04 6.32 -21.89
CA ALA A 156 3.78 5.83 -23.25
C ALA A 156 3.83 4.30 -23.38
N ARG A 157 4.37 3.58 -22.40
CA ARG A 157 4.41 2.11 -22.36
C ARG A 157 3.19 1.49 -21.67
N PHE A 158 2.39 2.29 -20.97
CA PHE A 158 1.18 1.84 -20.30
C PHE A 158 -0.04 2.36 -21.06
N THR A 159 -1.05 1.52 -21.22
CA THR A 159 -2.25 1.85 -21.96
C THR A 159 -3.47 1.62 -21.09
N LEU A 160 -4.31 2.64 -20.94
CA LEU A 160 -5.63 2.53 -20.36
C LEU A 160 -6.56 1.88 -21.39
N LYS A 161 -6.76 0.57 -21.26
CA LYS A 161 -7.53 -0.26 -22.20
C LYS A 161 -9.03 -0.03 -22.06
N SER A 162 -9.50 0.19 -20.85
CA SER A 162 -10.87 0.63 -20.56
C SER A 162 -10.89 1.46 -19.29
N ASP A 163 -11.84 2.37 -19.23
CA ASP A 163 -12.06 3.28 -18.11
C ASP A 163 -13.56 3.42 -17.87
N THR A 164 -14.01 2.93 -16.73
CA THR A 164 -15.40 3.07 -16.25
C THR A 164 -15.49 4.08 -15.10
N CYS A 165 -14.42 4.82 -14.82
CA CYS A 165 -14.31 5.77 -13.72
C CYS A 165 -14.50 7.21 -14.19
N THR A 166 -13.88 7.63 -15.30
CA THR A 166 -13.96 9.04 -15.73
C THR A 166 -15.40 9.53 -15.89
N ALA A 167 -15.66 10.73 -15.35
CA ALA A 167 -16.96 11.40 -15.29
C ALA A 167 -18.05 10.63 -14.51
N GLN A 168 -17.73 9.56 -13.79
CA GLN A 168 -18.71 8.83 -12.99
C GLN A 168 -18.96 9.49 -11.64
N LYS A 169 -20.22 9.35 -11.19
CA LYS A 169 -20.66 9.67 -9.83
C LYS A 169 -20.80 8.36 -9.05
N LEU A 170 -19.86 8.09 -8.18
CA LEU A 170 -19.86 6.93 -7.30
C LEU A 170 -20.69 7.25 -6.06
N ALA A 171 -21.79 6.52 -5.87
CA ALA A 171 -22.50 6.49 -4.59
C ALA A 171 -21.61 5.89 -3.49
N ALA A 172 -22.06 5.95 -2.24
CA ALA A 172 -21.38 5.26 -1.14
C ALA A 172 -21.20 3.77 -1.47
N SER A 173 -20.03 3.20 -1.14
CA SER A 173 -19.63 1.82 -1.46
C SER A 173 -19.56 1.43 -2.93
N ALA A 174 -19.91 2.32 -3.87
CA ALA A 174 -19.84 2.02 -5.30
C ALA A 174 -18.39 1.94 -5.78
N THR A 175 -18.17 1.14 -6.82
CA THR A 175 -16.87 0.90 -7.42
C THR A 175 -16.90 1.24 -8.91
N CYS A 176 -15.79 1.78 -9.41
CA CYS A 176 -15.48 1.82 -10.84
C CYS A 176 -14.13 1.16 -11.09
N ARG A 177 -13.82 0.87 -12.35
CA ARG A 177 -12.64 0.13 -12.79
C ARG A 177 -11.88 0.84 -13.90
N ALA A 178 -10.55 0.85 -13.77
CA ALA A 178 -9.60 1.12 -14.84
C ALA A 178 -8.88 -0.19 -15.20
N THR A 179 -8.68 -0.45 -16.49
CA THR A 179 -7.97 -1.64 -16.97
C THR A 179 -6.74 -1.20 -17.74
N ILE A 180 -5.57 -1.65 -17.31
CA ILE A 180 -4.27 -1.18 -17.78
C ILE A 180 -3.48 -2.34 -18.39
N SER A 181 -2.84 -2.13 -19.53
CA SER A 181 -1.82 -3.04 -20.08
C SER A 181 -0.48 -2.32 -20.22
N PHE A 182 0.58 -3.10 -20.32
CA PHE A 182 1.94 -2.62 -20.53
C PHE A 182 2.55 -3.22 -21.82
N SER A 183 3.38 -2.46 -22.53
CA SER A 183 4.22 -2.96 -23.63
C SER A 183 5.59 -2.30 -23.58
N ALA A 184 6.64 -3.08 -23.38
CA ALA A 184 8.02 -2.59 -23.33
C ALA A 184 8.54 -2.28 -24.75
N ALA A 185 9.36 -1.24 -24.91
CA ALA A 185 10.04 -0.94 -26.18
C ALA A 185 11.43 -1.58 -26.28
N ASP A 186 11.97 -2.02 -25.15
CA ASP A 186 13.26 -2.68 -24.98
C ASP A 186 13.22 -3.51 -23.68
N THR A 187 14.37 -4.03 -23.24
CA THR A 187 14.48 -4.82 -22.01
C THR A 187 14.65 -3.97 -20.75
N ALA A 188 14.60 -2.64 -20.84
CA ALA A 188 14.69 -1.78 -19.67
C ALA A 188 13.39 -1.80 -18.84
N GLY A 189 13.50 -1.44 -17.57
CA GLY A 189 12.33 -1.21 -16.71
C GLY A 189 11.72 0.17 -16.96
N TYR A 190 10.40 0.24 -16.95
CA TYR A 190 9.63 1.47 -17.11
C TYR A 190 8.75 1.69 -15.88
N SER A 191 8.68 2.95 -15.45
CA SER A 191 7.78 3.38 -14.39
C SER A 191 6.88 4.52 -14.87
N ALA A 192 5.65 4.52 -14.39
CA ALA A 192 4.66 5.55 -14.62
C ALA A 192 3.74 5.68 -13.38
N THR A 193 2.88 6.68 -13.39
CA THR A 193 1.87 6.88 -12.35
C THR A 193 0.50 6.99 -12.98
N LEU A 194 -0.45 6.17 -12.51
CA LEU A 194 -1.86 6.39 -12.74
C LEU A 194 -2.39 7.35 -11.68
N THR A 195 -3.02 8.44 -12.09
CA THR A 195 -3.65 9.43 -11.22
C THR A 195 -5.14 9.50 -11.49
N MET A 196 -5.94 9.27 -10.46
CA MET A 196 -7.38 9.49 -10.44
C MET A 196 -7.66 10.79 -9.69
N THR A 197 -8.29 11.77 -10.35
CA THR A 197 -8.66 13.07 -9.77
C THR A 197 -10.16 13.11 -9.52
N MET A 198 -10.57 13.65 -8.37
CA MET A 198 -11.93 13.49 -7.87
C MET A 198 -12.32 14.57 -6.86
N HIS A 199 -13.63 14.70 -6.61
CA HIS A 199 -14.20 15.57 -5.59
C HIS A 199 -15.42 14.94 -4.90
N GLN A 200 -15.73 15.43 -3.71
CA GLN A 200 -16.85 14.95 -2.88
C GLN A 200 -18.07 15.85 -3.07
N GLY A 201 -19.22 15.26 -3.43
CA GLY A 201 -20.48 15.97 -3.61
C GLY A 201 -20.35 17.19 -4.54
N SER A 202 -20.80 18.35 -4.08
CA SER A 202 -20.69 19.64 -4.80
C SER A 202 -19.43 20.44 -4.45
N SER A 203 -18.48 19.86 -3.71
CA SER A 203 -17.23 20.55 -3.34
C SER A 203 -16.39 20.85 -4.58
N THR A 204 -15.79 22.04 -4.61
CA THR A 204 -14.80 22.42 -5.64
C THR A 204 -13.40 21.90 -5.33
N THR A 205 -13.17 21.41 -4.10
CA THR A 205 -11.86 20.90 -3.69
C THR A 205 -11.59 19.54 -4.32
N LYS A 206 -10.54 19.48 -5.14
CA LYS A 206 -10.08 18.24 -5.78
C LYS A 206 -9.10 17.50 -4.86
N PHE A 207 -9.12 16.18 -4.96
CA PHE A 207 -8.14 15.29 -4.35
C PHE A 207 -7.85 14.12 -5.28
N THR A 208 -6.75 13.41 -5.03
CA THR A 208 -6.24 12.39 -5.94
C THR A 208 -6.00 11.04 -5.27
N ARG A 209 -6.05 9.99 -6.08
CA ARG A 209 -5.45 8.68 -5.80
C ARG A 209 -4.41 8.38 -6.85
N THR A 210 -3.24 7.92 -6.41
CA THR A 210 -2.12 7.60 -7.29
C THR A 210 -1.74 6.15 -7.12
N VAL A 211 -1.50 5.46 -8.24
CA VAL A 211 -1.03 4.09 -8.27
C VAL A 211 0.26 4.03 -9.08
N ALA A 212 1.30 3.44 -8.51
CA ALA A 212 2.55 3.21 -9.21
C ALA A 212 2.34 2.14 -10.28
N LEU A 213 2.90 2.36 -11.47
CA LEU A 213 2.88 1.39 -12.55
C LEU A 213 4.32 1.04 -12.88
N ASP A 214 4.68 -0.22 -12.74
CA ASP A 214 6.03 -0.72 -13.03
C ASP A 214 5.94 -1.83 -14.07
N GLY A 215 6.80 -1.79 -15.09
CA GLY A 215 6.78 -2.76 -16.17
C GLY A 215 8.17 -3.08 -16.72
N ALA A 216 8.43 -4.36 -16.98
CA ALA A 216 9.66 -4.81 -17.63
C ALA A 216 9.41 -6.06 -18.49
N VAL A 217 10.33 -6.37 -19.40
CA VAL A 217 10.37 -7.69 -20.04
C VAL A 217 10.87 -8.70 -19.01
N GLY A 218 10.11 -9.78 -18.80
CA GLY A 218 10.56 -10.90 -17.99
C GLY A 218 11.75 -11.57 -18.66
N VAL A 219 12.87 -11.71 -17.95
CA VAL A 219 13.99 -12.52 -18.44
C VAL A 219 13.57 -13.98 -18.43
N VAL A 220 13.23 -14.52 -19.60
CA VAL A 220 13.25 -15.97 -19.82
C VAL A 220 14.70 -16.42 -19.73
N THR A 221 15.09 -17.01 -18.60
CA THR A 221 16.32 -17.79 -18.56
C THR A 221 16.15 -18.95 -19.54
N PRO A 222 17.04 -19.09 -20.55
CA PRO A 222 16.99 -20.25 -21.44
C PRO A 222 17.09 -21.53 -20.59
N PRO A 223 16.32 -22.58 -20.90
CA PRO A 223 16.56 -23.89 -20.29
C PRO A 223 18.04 -24.26 -20.50
N PRO A 224 18.75 -24.80 -19.50
CA PRO A 224 20.10 -25.29 -19.72
C PRO A 224 20.03 -26.29 -20.88
N SER A 225 20.72 -25.98 -21.98
CA SER A 225 20.81 -26.89 -23.11
C SER A 225 21.42 -28.18 -22.58
N GLY A 226 20.62 -29.26 -22.59
CA GLY A 226 21.09 -30.60 -22.28
C GLY A 226 22.15 -30.98 -23.30
N GLY A 227 23.41 -30.72 -22.97
CA GLY A 227 24.56 -31.15 -23.74
C GLY A 227 24.54 -32.67 -23.83
N ASN A 228 24.32 -33.18 -25.03
CA ASN A 228 24.39 -34.60 -25.32
C ASN A 228 25.86 -35.04 -25.28
N GLY A 229 26.31 -35.55 -24.13
CA GLY A 229 27.65 -36.08 -23.92
C GLY A 229 27.81 -37.46 -24.53
N GLY A 230 28.31 -37.54 -25.77
CA GLY A 230 28.94 -38.74 -26.32
C GLY A 230 30.44 -38.70 -26.04
N GLY A 231 30.92 -39.52 -25.10
CA GLY A 231 32.32 -39.57 -24.71
C GLY A 231 33.16 -40.54 -25.53
N THR A 232 34.48 -40.30 -25.58
CA THR A 232 35.49 -41.35 -25.39
C THR A 232 36.81 -40.76 -24.92
N SER A 233 37.46 -41.51 -24.04
CA SER A 233 38.60 -41.21 -23.18
C SER A 233 39.97 -41.29 -23.91
N GLY A 234 40.98 -40.57 -23.41
CA GLY A 234 42.38 -40.86 -23.71
C GLY A 234 43.42 -39.81 -23.27
N GLY A 235 43.96 -39.93 -22.06
CA GLY A 235 45.41 -39.79 -21.79
C GLY A 235 46.02 -38.43 -21.35
N ASN A 236 46.12 -38.25 -20.03
CA ASN A 236 47.23 -37.69 -19.21
C ASN A 236 48.35 -36.81 -19.83
N ASN A 237 48.46 -35.54 -19.42
CA ASN A 237 49.42 -35.01 -18.40
C ASN A 237 49.46 -33.46 -18.36
N SER A 238 49.28 -32.94 -17.14
CA SER A 238 49.83 -31.75 -16.45
C SER A 238 50.23 -30.48 -17.24
N ASP A 239 49.49 -29.38 -17.02
CA ASP A 239 49.87 -28.21 -16.19
C ASP A 239 49.28 -26.86 -16.67
N GLU A 240 48.82 -26.06 -15.68
CA GLU A 240 48.38 -24.64 -15.72
C GLU A 240 47.09 -24.30 -16.51
N GLY A 241 46.04 -23.68 -15.98
CA GLY A 241 45.76 -23.05 -14.69
C GLY A 241 44.32 -22.49 -14.70
N GLY A 242 43.76 -22.19 -13.51
CA GLY A 242 42.50 -21.45 -13.38
C GLY A 242 41.32 -22.18 -12.73
N GLY A 243 41.58 -22.89 -11.62
CA GLY A 243 40.51 -23.27 -10.69
C GLY A 243 40.12 -22.11 -9.77
N ALA A 244 38.82 -22.06 -9.46
CA ALA A 244 38.19 -21.46 -8.27
C ALA A 244 38.08 -19.92 -8.18
N LEU A 245 36.84 -19.43 -8.30
CA LEU A 245 36.11 -18.68 -7.26
C LEU A 245 34.60 -18.92 -7.50
N GLY A 246 33.80 -19.56 -6.67
CA GLY A 246 34.05 -20.04 -5.32
C GLY A 246 32.80 -19.82 -4.49
N VAL A 247 32.25 -20.93 -4.00
CA VAL A 247 31.26 -21.06 -2.90
C VAL A 247 31.80 -20.51 -1.55
N ALA A 248 32.81 -19.64 -1.59
CA ALA A 248 33.47 -19.00 -0.47
C ALA A 248 32.74 -17.73 0.03
N TRP A 249 31.65 -17.30 -0.61
CA TRP A 249 30.83 -16.19 -0.10
C TRP A 249 29.84 -16.61 1.00
N LEU A 250 29.56 -17.91 1.14
CA LEU A 250 28.62 -18.42 2.15
C LEU A 250 29.30 -18.96 3.42
N GLY A 251 30.63 -19.12 3.43
CA GLY A 251 31.40 -19.49 4.63
C GLY A 251 31.96 -18.31 5.44
N GLY A 252 32.20 -17.17 4.79
CA GLY A 252 32.82 -15.99 5.41
C GLY A 252 31.90 -15.17 6.33
N LEU A 253 30.57 -15.26 6.17
CA LEU A 253 29.63 -14.47 6.98
C LEU A 253 29.29 -15.10 8.34
N ALA A 254 29.65 -16.37 8.56
CA ALA A 254 29.41 -17.07 9.84
C ALA A 254 30.56 -16.89 10.86
N ILE A 255 31.77 -16.50 10.42
CA ILE A 255 32.91 -16.29 11.33
C ILE A 255 32.99 -14.82 11.81
N ALA A 256 32.40 -13.86 11.09
CA ALA A 256 32.32 -12.46 11.52
C ALA A 256 31.31 -12.21 12.66
N THR A 257 30.28 -13.05 12.81
CA THR A 257 29.24 -12.89 13.85
C THR A 257 29.63 -13.48 15.21
N ALA A 258 30.59 -14.42 15.27
CA ALA A 258 31.08 -14.99 16.53
C ALA A 258 32.09 -14.09 17.26
N LEU A 259 32.88 -13.26 16.55
CA LEU A 259 33.91 -12.40 17.16
C LEU A 259 33.37 -11.05 17.65
N LEU A 260 32.24 -10.56 17.13
CA LEU A 260 31.58 -9.35 17.64
C LEU A 260 30.77 -9.59 18.93
N ARG A 261 30.23 -10.81 19.14
CA ARG A 261 29.56 -11.18 20.40
C ARG A 261 30.50 -11.35 21.60
N ARG A 262 31.80 -11.59 21.41
CA ARG A 262 32.79 -11.64 22.51
C ARG A 262 33.33 -10.27 22.94
N ARG A 263 33.15 -9.20 22.13
CA ARG A 263 33.58 -7.84 22.50
C ARG A 263 32.53 -7.02 23.25
N GLN A 264 31.24 -7.32 23.12
CA GLN A 264 30.17 -6.60 23.82
C GLN A 264 29.86 -7.13 25.24
N GLY A 265 30.40 -8.29 25.64
CA GLY A 265 30.29 -8.80 27.02
C GLY A 265 31.31 -8.23 28.01
N ARG A 266 32.15 -7.28 27.61
CA ARG A 266 33.24 -6.74 28.46
C ARG A 266 33.17 -5.22 28.70
N ALA A 267 32.06 -4.58 28.31
CA ALA A 267 31.80 -3.14 28.53
C ALA A 267 30.66 -2.88 29.54
N THR A 268 30.31 -3.86 30.37
CA THR A 268 29.47 -3.71 31.57
C THR A 268 30.07 -4.50 32.73
N ARG A 269 31.16 -3.94 33.27
CA ARG A 269 31.41 -3.83 34.71
C ARG A 269 31.87 -2.42 34.97
#